data_AF-A0A972SP23-F1
#
_entry.id   AF-A0A972SP23-F1
#
_cell.length_a   1.000
_cell.length_b   1.000
_cell.length_c   1.000
_cell.angle_alpha   90.00
_cell.angle_beta   90.00
_cell.angle_gamma   90.00
#
_symmetry.space_group_name_H-M   'P 1'
#
loop_
_entity.id
_entity.type
_entity.pdbx_description
1 polymer ?
#
loop_
_entity_poly.entity_id
_entity_poly.type
_entity_poly.pdbx_seq_one_letter_code
_entity_poly.pdbx_strand_id
1 'polypeptide(L)'
;MEFFLATGFLLQSPDSPYYGRSGVDFEGNDIKLAGCLRSATEEALPLFKPMVQAIQGFDARTLPRWKWSAAQGAMERHLQRRYNNPLFPLHRQVVTSSDVYAARVADYEALANIRNELAELAREFYGLTELPADWHPLLNGLRERLDKLEDHRLMAGGENESLGGAIAELRGKVMDVWRSALHNNARHLAALEKAETVQRERHAALYATDWMRQLRSHASPIPPQEVVAALLSDSPTEIERAVAALQAEPQLHSTLENCRSYAHRLVAEVRAGAHALPDIDEKLRILDGEYS
;
A
#
# COMPACT_ATOMS: atom_id res chain seq x y z
N MET A 1 -2.39 -5.91 19.34
CA MET A 1 -1.59 -4.87 20.02
C MET A 1 -2.34 -4.25 21.21
N GLU A 2 -3.67 -4.24 21.23
CA GLU A 2 -4.49 -3.71 22.34
C GLU A 2 -4.29 -4.42 23.68
N PHE A 3 -4.00 -5.72 23.66
CA PHE A 3 -3.76 -6.50 24.89
C PHE A 3 -2.48 -6.11 25.64
N PHE A 4 -1.46 -5.54 24.98
CA PHE A 4 -0.18 -5.19 25.62
C PHE A 4 -0.29 -3.93 26.50
N LEU A 5 -1.06 -2.93 26.08
CA LEU A 5 -1.29 -1.72 26.89
C LEU A 5 -2.21 -2.02 28.07
N ALA A 6 -3.24 -2.86 27.86
CA ALA A 6 -4.15 -3.29 28.91
C ALA A 6 -3.47 -4.18 29.97
N THR A 7 -2.59 -5.10 29.55
CA THR A 7 -1.78 -5.90 30.49
C THR A 7 -0.74 -5.04 31.20
N GLY A 8 -0.13 -4.06 30.53
CA GLY A 8 0.72 -3.06 31.19
C GLY A 8 -0.02 -2.30 32.29
N PHE A 9 -1.25 -1.87 32.04
CA PHE A 9 -2.07 -1.19 33.05
C PHE A 9 -2.42 -2.10 34.23
N LEU A 10 -2.75 -3.37 34.00
CA LEU A 10 -3.02 -4.34 35.06
C LEU A 10 -1.78 -4.67 35.90
N LEU A 11 -0.58 -4.63 35.33
CA LEU A 11 0.65 -4.89 36.08
C LEU A 11 1.15 -3.64 36.83
N GLN A 12 0.73 -2.43 36.42
CA GLN A 12 1.20 -1.15 36.96
C GLN A 12 0.17 -0.39 37.81
N SER A 13 -1.11 -0.77 37.79
CA SER A 13 -2.14 -0.14 38.62
C SER A 13 -2.14 -0.73 40.05
N PRO A 14 -2.01 0.08 41.11
CA PRO A 14 -1.96 -0.38 42.51
C PRO A 14 -3.20 -1.17 42.95
N ASP A 15 -4.34 -0.89 42.34
CA ASP A 15 -5.63 -1.51 42.66
C ASP A 15 -5.86 -2.82 41.89
N SER A 16 -4.91 -3.19 41.02
CA SER A 16 -5.01 -4.41 40.23
C SER A 16 -4.54 -5.63 41.04
N PRO A 17 -5.25 -6.77 40.95
CA PRO A 17 -4.80 -8.02 41.56
C PRO A 17 -3.48 -8.57 40.96
N TYR A 18 -3.03 -8.00 39.84
CA TYR A 18 -1.78 -8.35 39.17
C TYR A 18 -0.67 -7.30 39.34
N TYR A 19 -0.88 -6.29 40.19
CA TYR A 19 0.08 -5.22 40.43
C TYR A 19 1.46 -5.75 40.86
N GLY A 20 2.53 -5.26 40.20
CA GLY A 20 3.92 -5.55 40.56
C GLY A 20 4.42 -6.95 40.17
N ARG A 21 3.63 -7.76 39.45
CA ARG A 21 4.07 -9.07 38.95
C ARG A 21 4.95 -8.90 37.70
N SER A 22 6.06 -9.64 37.64
CA SER A 22 7.08 -9.53 36.58
C SER A 22 6.95 -10.57 35.46
N GLY A 23 5.79 -11.22 35.32
CA GLY A 23 5.54 -12.27 34.31
C GLY A 23 4.09 -12.28 33.80
N VAL A 24 3.89 -12.85 32.61
CA VAL A 24 2.60 -12.89 31.86
C VAL A 24 1.76 -14.13 32.24
N ASP A 25 2.02 -14.75 33.39
CA ASP A 25 1.25 -15.92 33.84
C ASP A 25 0.05 -15.46 34.67
N PHE A 26 -1.12 -15.40 34.04
CA PHE A 26 -2.39 -15.02 34.66
C PHE A 26 -3.12 -16.22 35.29
N GLU A 27 -2.38 -17.27 35.65
CA GLU A 27 -2.88 -18.47 36.34
C GLU A 27 -4.04 -19.14 35.59
N GLY A 28 -3.96 -19.15 34.25
CA GLY A 28 -4.97 -19.76 33.37
C GLY A 28 -6.24 -18.92 33.16
N ASN A 29 -6.29 -17.67 33.64
CA ASN A 29 -7.44 -16.77 33.46
C ASN A 29 -7.34 -15.91 32.20
N ASP A 30 -6.34 -16.12 31.35
CA ASP A 30 -5.99 -15.28 30.19
C ASP A 30 -7.19 -15.05 29.26
N ILE A 31 -7.94 -16.11 28.98
CA ILE A 31 -9.11 -16.07 28.08
C ILE A 31 -10.26 -15.27 28.71
N LYS A 32 -10.44 -15.41 30.03
CA LYS A 32 -11.49 -14.70 30.77
C LYS A 32 -11.14 -13.21 30.91
N LEU A 33 -9.88 -12.89 31.16
CA LEU A 33 -9.35 -11.53 31.21
C LEU A 33 -9.43 -10.86 29.85
N ALA A 34 -9.08 -11.56 28.77
CA ALA A 34 -9.24 -11.06 27.40
C ALA A 34 -10.72 -10.85 27.02
N GLY A 35 -11.61 -11.73 27.49
CA GLY A 35 -13.06 -11.57 27.39
C GLY A 35 -13.55 -10.32 28.12
N CYS A 36 -13.13 -10.11 29.36
CA CYS A 36 -13.48 -8.94 30.16
C CYS A 36 -12.93 -7.64 29.55
N LEU A 37 -11.70 -7.61 29.03
CA LEU A 37 -11.10 -6.44 28.38
C LEU A 37 -11.81 -6.07 27.08
N ARG A 38 -12.20 -7.08 26.28
CA ARG A 38 -13.00 -6.86 25.07
C ARG A 38 -14.40 -6.35 25.41
N SER A 39 -15.08 -6.98 26.37
CA SER A 39 -16.40 -6.54 26.86
C SER A 39 -16.33 -5.12 27.43
N ALA A 40 -15.29 -4.81 28.21
CA ALA A 40 -15.08 -3.48 28.76
C ALA A 40 -14.79 -2.45 27.66
N THR A 41 -14.05 -2.81 26.61
CA THR A 41 -13.84 -1.91 25.45
C THR A 41 -15.13 -1.67 24.68
N GLU A 42 -15.95 -2.70 24.48
CA GLU A 42 -17.26 -2.62 23.82
C GLU A 42 -18.27 -1.82 24.63
N GLU A 43 -18.28 -1.94 25.96
CA GLU A 43 -19.16 -1.19 26.88
C GLU A 43 -18.64 0.22 27.20
N ALA A 44 -17.34 0.44 27.15
CA ALA A 44 -16.73 1.75 27.35
C ALA A 44 -16.83 2.63 26.10
N LEU A 45 -16.90 2.06 24.90
CA LEU A 45 -17.06 2.80 23.65
C LEU A 45 -18.28 3.75 23.67
N PRO A 46 -19.49 3.32 24.07
CA PRO A 46 -20.65 4.21 24.24
C PRO A 46 -20.46 5.31 25.28
N LEU A 47 -19.61 5.10 26.29
CA LEU A 47 -19.31 6.05 27.37
C LEU A 47 -18.29 7.12 26.94
N PHE A 48 -17.24 6.70 26.23
CA PHE A 48 -16.22 7.59 25.69
C PHE A 48 -16.64 8.27 24.38
N LYS A 49 -17.60 7.71 23.64
CA LYS A 49 -18.10 8.29 22.39
C LYS A 49 -18.66 9.71 22.60
N PRO A 50 -19.49 10.00 23.61
CA PRO A 50 -19.87 11.37 23.97
C PRO A 50 -18.68 12.23 24.37
N MET A 51 -17.65 11.69 25.04
CA MET A 51 -16.46 12.46 25.45
C MET A 51 -15.57 12.82 24.25
N VAL A 52 -15.35 11.89 23.32
CA VAL A 52 -14.67 12.09 22.03
C VAL A 52 -15.48 13.06 21.15
N GLN A 53 -16.81 12.94 21.16
CA GLN A 53 -17.71 13.88 20.49
C GLN A 53 -17.79 15.24 21.19
N ALA A 54 -17.54 15.30 22.51
CA ALA A 54 -17.48 16.50 23.33
C ALA A 54 -16.11 17.20 23.28
N ILE A 55 -15.10 16.59 22.64
CA ILE A 55 -14.01 17.33 21.99
C ILE A 55 -14.60 18.05 20.76
N GLN A 56 -15.65 18.84 20.98
CA GLN A 56 -16.18 19.77 20.00
C GLN A 56 -15.16 20.90 19.88
N GLY A 57 -14.47 20.94 18.75
CA GLY A 57 -13.46 21.95 18.45
C GLY A 57 -12.17 21.38 17.90
N PHE A 58 -11.89 20.07 18.06
CA PHE A 58 -10.90 19.43 17.21
C PHE A 58 -11.51 19.14 15.85
N ASP A 59 -11.74 20.20 15.09
CA ASP A 59 -11.88 20.07 13.66
C ASP A 59 -10.47 19.99 13.10
N ALA A 60 -10.02 18.79 12.78
CA ALA A 60 -8.67 18.62 12.28
C ALA A 60 -8.46 19.41 10.96
N ARG A 61 -9.53 19.80 10.24
CA ARG A 61 -9.49 20.75 9.10
C ARG A 61 -9.05 22.18 9.49
N THR A 62 -9.09 22.54 10.77
CA THR A 62 -8.60 23.84 11.31
C THR A 62 -7.10 23.88 11.55
N LEU A 63 -6.44 22.72 11.58
CA LEU A 63 -4.98 22.67 11.55
C LEU A 63 -4.53 22.97 10.11
N PRO A 64 -3.77 24.06 9.86
CA PRO A 64 -3.33 24.43 8.51
C PRO A 64 -2.48 23.35 7.81
N ARG A 65 -2.04 22.31 8.54
CA ARG A 65 -1.22 21.18 8.05
C ARG A 65 -1.93 19.81 8.03
N TRP A 66 -3.19 19.72 8.44
CA TRP A 66 -3.93 18.44 8.46
C TRP A 66 -4.73 18.18 7.17
N LYS A 67 -4.63 19.09 6.19
CA LYS A 67 -5.13 18.77 4.85
C LYS A 67 -4.35 17.58 4.29
N TRP A 68 -5.06 16.63 3.71
CA TRP A 68 -4.48 15.56 2.93
C TRP A 68 -3.57 16.14 1.85
N SER A 69 -2.41 15.53 1.64
CA SER A 69 -1.49 15.93 0.58
C SER A 69 -2.17 15.73 -0.78
N ALA A 70 -1.98 16.67 -1.71
CA ALA A 70 -2.48 16.51 -3.08
C ALA A 70 -1.76 15.35 -3.81
N ALA A 71 -0.46 15.19 -3.55
CA ALA A 71 0.36 14.07 -4.02
C ALA A 71 0.73 13.17 -2.83
N GLN A 72 -0.25 12.37 -2.40
CA GLN A 72 -0.11 11.42 -1.30
C GLN A 72 0.85 10.27 -1.62
N GLY A 73 1.75 9.98 -0.68
CA GLY A 73 2.51 8.74 -0.66
C GLY A 73 1.65 7.54 -0.31
N ALA A 74 2.23 6.35 -0.37
CA ALA A 74 1.49 5.11 -0.26
C ALA A 74 0.86 4.89 1.14
N MET A 75 1.60 5.25 2.19
CA MET A 75 1.13 5.14 3.58
C MET A 75 0.03 6.18 3.85
N GLU A 76 0.24 7.43 3.43
CA GLU A 76 -0.78 8.48 3.57
C GLU A 76 -2.06 8.13 2.80
N ARG A 77 -1.94 7.61 1.57
CA ARG A 77 -3.08 7.17 0.76
C ARG A 77 -3.92 6.12 1.47
N HIS A 78 -3.29 5.13 2.11
CA HIS A 78 -4.03 4.09 2.82
C HIS A 78 -4.73 4.61 4.08
N LEU A 79 -4.18 5.64 4.74
CA LEU A 79 -4.90 6.34 5.82
C LEU A 79 -6.13 7.07 5.28
N GLN A 80 -6.03 7.73 4.13
CA GLN A 80 -7.16 8.40 3.49
C GLN A 80 -8.30 7.43 3.17
N ARG A 81 -7.98 6.25 2.62
CA ARG A 81 -8.99 5.23 2.31
C ARG A 81 -9.76 4.78 3.55
N ARG A 82 -9.08 4.68 4.69
CA ARG A 82 -9.65 4.23 5.97
C ARG A 82 -10.50 5.30 6.66
N TYR A 83 -10.11 6.57 6.53
CA TYR A 83 -10.69 7.66 7.29
C TYR A 83 -12.20 7.78 7.08
N ASN A 84 -12.98 7.57 8.16
CA ASN A 84 -14.44 7.59 8.16
C ASN A 84 -15.10 6.68 7.10
N ASN A 85 -14.45 5.57 6.75
CA ASN A 85 -14.95 4.67 5.72
C ASN A 85 -15.58 3.40 6.35
N PRO A 86 -16.90 3.20 6.21
CA PRO A 86 -17.60 2.04 6.79
C PRO A 86 -17.13 0.68 6.27
N LEU A 87 -16.42 0.63 5.14
CA LEU A 87 -15.81 -0.60 4.60
C LEU A 87 -14.69 -1.14 5.49
N PHE A 88 -14.17 -0.33 6.42
CA PHE A 88 -13.13 -0.72 7.36
C PHE A 88 -13.72 -0.94 8.77
N PRO A 89 -13.12 -1.80 9.60
CA PRO A 89 -13.51 -1.94 11.00
C PRO A 89 -13.46 -0.61 11.74
N LEU A 90 -14.38 -0.36 12.68
CA LEU A 90 -14.53 0.94 13.38
C LEU A 90 -13.21 1.47 13.97
N HIS A 91 -12.40 0.60 14.59
CA HIS A 91 -11.11 0.97 15.18
C HIS A 91 -10.06 1.41 14.13
N ARG A 92 -10.26 1.08 12.85
CA ARG A 92 -9.39 1.47 11.73
C ARG A 92 -9.86 2.73 11.01
N GLN A 93 -11.11 3.14 11.21
CA GLN A 93 -11.68 4.34 10.59
C GLN A 93 -11.17 5.63 11.20
N VAL A 94 -10.69 5.57 12.45
CA VAL A 94 -10.13 6.70 13.18
C VAL A 94 -8.68 6.92 12.74
N VAL A 95 -8.41 8.09 12.18
CA VAL A 95 -7.06 8.51 11.79
C VAL A 95 -6.70 9.78 12.55
N THR A 96 -5.57 9.76 13.26
CA THR A 96 -5.07 10.90 14.03
C THR A 96 -4.05 11.71 13.24
N SER A 97 -3.78 12.95 13.67
CA SER A 97 -2.70 13.76 13.11
C SER A 97 -1.32 13.11 13.27
N SER A 98 -1.12 12.31 14.33
CA SER A 98 0.12 11.56 14.55
C SER A 98 0.30 10.47 13.50
N ASP A 99 -0.78 9.76 13.15
CA ASP A 99 -0.74 8.72 12.12
C ASP A 99 -0.38 9.32 10.75
N VAL A 100 -1.00 10.44 10.39
CA VAL A 100 -0.71 11.16 9.13
C VAL A 100 0.74 11.63 9.10
N TYR A 101 1.25 12.19 10.20
CA TYR A 101 2.65 12.60 10.27
C TYR A 101 3.61 11.42 10.11
N ALA A 102 3.38 10.33 10.84
CA ALA A 102 4.20 9.12 10.75
C ALA A 102 4.19 8.52 9.33
N ALA A 103 3.01 8.46 8.70
CA ALA A 103 2.87 8.00 7.33
C ALA A 103 3.66 8.86 6.34
N ARG A 104 3.59 10.19 6.46
CA ARG A 104 4.36 11.11 5.61
C ARG A 104 5.86 10.94 5.80
N VAL A 105 6.33 10.79 7.03
CA VAL A 105 7.75 10.53 7.30
C VAL A 105 8.19 9.24 6.60
N ALA A 106 7.42 8.15 6.73
CA ALA A 106 7.72 6.88 6.06
C ALA A 106 7.71 7.00 4.52
N ASP A 107 6.74 7.73 3.96
CA ASP A 107 6.65 7.98 2.52
C ASP A 107 7.86 8.81 2.01
N TYR A 108 8.29 9.83 2.78
CA TYR A 108 9.49 10.61 2.44
C TYR A 108 10.78 9.79 2.53
N GLU A 109 10.92 8.96 3.57
CA GLU A 109 12.06 8.05 3.74
C GLU A 109 12.14 7.03 2.59
N ALA A 110 11.01 6.46 2.17
CA ALA A 110 10.96 5.55 1.03
C ALA A 110 11.48 6.21 -0.25
N LEU A 111 11.03 7.44 -0.56
CA LEU A 111 11.53 8.18 -1.72
C LEU A 111 13.00 8.60 -1.59
N ALA A 112 13.46 8.93 -0.38
CA ALA A 112 14.87 9.24 -0.13
C ALA A 112 15.78 8.02 -0.37
N ASN A 113 15.35 6.83 0.07
CA ASN A 113 16.08 5.58 -0.18
C ASN A 113 16.19 5.30 -1.68
N ILE A 114 15.09 5.46 -2.43
CA ILE A 114 15.09 5.26 -3.89
C ILE A 114 16.05 6.24 -4.58
N ARG A 115 16.09 7.51 -4.15
CA ARG A 115 17.05 8.51 -4.67
C ARG A 115 18.49 8.09 -4.41
N ASN A 116 18.79 7.60 -3.21
CA ASN A 116 20.13 7.14 -2.86
C ASN A 116 20.53 5.93 -3.69
N GLU A 117 19.65 4.93 -3.82
CA GLU A 117 19.88 3.75 -4.66
C GLU A 117 20.09 4.12 -6.14
N LEU A 118 19.34 5.10 -6.67
CA LEU A 118 19.55 5.62 -8.02
C LEU A 118 20.95 6.26 -8.16
N ALA A 119 21.36 7.06 -7.18
CA ALA A 119 22.67 7.71 -7.20
C ALA A 119 23.82 6.70 -7.15
N GLU A 120 23.67 5.62 -6.38
CA GLU A 120 24.62 4.50 -6.36
C GLU A 120 24.68 3.79 -7.72
N LEU A 121 23.52 3.46 -8.31
CA LEU A 121 23.44 2.84 -9.64
C LEU A 121 24.03 3.73 -10.74
N ALA A 122 23.76 5.03 -10.68
CA ALA A 122 24.33 6.00 -11.62
C ALA A 122 25.86 6.02 -11.49
N ARG A 123 26.39 6.07 -10.26
CA ARG A 123 27.83 6.09 -10.01
C ARG A 123 28.50 4.80 -10.49
N GLU A 124 27.86 3.66 -10.25
CA GLU A 124 28.31 2.36 -10.75
C GLU A 124 28.37 2.36 -12.28
N PHE A 125 27.30 2.78 -12.96
CA PHE A 125 27.23 2.79 -14.42
C PHE A 125 28.22 3.77 -15.05
N TYR A 126 28.28 5.03 -14.59
CA TYR A 126 29.22 6.02 -15.14
C TYR A 126 30.67 5.77 -14.72
N GLY A 127 30.90 4.94 -13.70
CA GLY A 127 32.23 4.46 -13.33
C GLY A 127 32.79 3.40 -14.29
N LEU A 128 31.95 2.82 -15.16
CA LEU A 128 32.39 1.88 -16.19
C LEU A 128 33.10 2.64 -17.30
N THR A 129 34.44 2.64 -17.29
CA THR A 129 35.24 3.23 -18.36
C THR A 129 35.22 2.39 -19.63
N GLU A 130 35.17 1.06 -19.50
CA GLU A 130 35.09 0.10 -20.60
C GLU A 130 34.18 -1.07 -20.20
N LEU A 131 33.51 -1.68 -21.19
CA LEU A 131 32.72 -2.89 -20.97
C LEU A 131 33.65 -4.10 -20.82
N PRO A 132 33.47 -4.94 -19.79
CA PRO A 132 34.22 -6.19 -19.67
C PRO A 132 33.86 -7.16 -20.81
N ALA A 133 34.73 -8.14 -21.07
CA ALA A 133 34.49 -9.14 -22.12
C ALA A 133 33.17 -9.91 -21.92
N ASP A 134 32.83 -10.21 -20.66
CA ASP A 134 31.53 -10.77 -20.27
C ASP A 134 30.59 -9.66 -19.74
N TRP A 135 30.24 -8.74 -20.62
CA TRP A 135 29.41 -7.57 -20.28
C TRP A 135 27.94 -7.91 -20.02
N HIS A 136 27.44 -9.05 -20.52
CA HIS A 136 26.02 -9.36 -20.51
C HIS A 136 25.44 -9.46 -19.09
N PRO A 137 26.04 -10.20 -18.13
CA PRO A 137 25.56 -10.23 -16.75
C PRO A 137 25.56 -8.86 -16.07
N LEU A 138 26.55 -8.02 -16.38
CA LEU A 138 26.67 -6.67 -15.82
C LEU A 138 25.52 -5.76 -16.29
N LEU A 139 25.30 -5.64 -17.60
CA LEU A 139 24.24 -4.80 -18.14
C LEU A 139 22.85 -5.34 -17.77
N ASN A 140 22.68 -6.67 -17.75
CA ASN A 140 21.42 -7.26 -17.29
C ASN A 140 21.17 -6.97 -15.80
N GLY A 141 22.19 -7.07 -14.95
CA GLY A 141 22.07 -6.75 -13.52
C GLY A 141 21.71 -5.29 -13.27
N LEU A 142 22.30 -4.36 -14.01
CA LEU A 142 21.95 -2.94 -13.95
C LEU A 142 20.50 -2.69 -14.40
N ARG A 143 20.09 -3.28 -15.53
CA ARG A 143 18.72 -3.19 -16.04
C ARG A 143 17.70 -3.71 -15.02
N GLU A 144 17.93 -4.90 -14.45
CA GLU A 144 17.03 -5.49 -13.46
C GLU A 144 16.94 -4.67 -12.18
N ARG A 145 18.05 -4.07 -11.71
CA ARG A 145 18.04 -3.18 -10.54
C ARG A 145 17.30 -1.88 -10.82
N LEU A 146 17.42 -1.32 -12.03
CA LEU A 146 16.65 -0.14 -12.44
C LEU A 146 15.15 -0.45 -12.58
N ASP A 147 14.80 -1.61 -13.12
CA ASP A 147 13.40 -2.07 -13.19
C ASP A 147 12.81 -2.24 -11.78
N LYS A 148 13.56 -2.83 -10.84
CA LYS A 148 13.15 -2.92 -9.43
C LYS A 148 13.03 -1.55 -8.76
N LEU A 149 13.91 -0.61 -9.10
CA LEU A 149 13.87 0.73 -8.55
C LEU A 149 12.66 1.52 -9.05
N GLU A 150 12.30 1.35 -10.31
CA GLU A 150 11.07 1.89 -10.89
C GLU A 150 9.82 1.29 -10.23
N ASP A 151 9.82 -0.03 -10.01
CA ASP A 151 8.79 -0.72 -9.23
C ASP A 151 8.63 -0.11 -7.84
N HIS A 152 9.73 0.06 -7.10
CA HIS A 152 9.71 0.68 -5.76
C HIS A 152 9.20 2.13 -5.80
N ARG A 153 9.57 2.91 -6.81
CA ARG A 153 9.06 4.29 -7.00
C ARG A 153 7.55 4.31 -7.20
N LEU A 154 7.03 3.43 -8.07
CA LEU A 154 5.59 3.31 -8.31
C LEU A 154 4.85 2.87 -7.05
N MET A 155 5.43 1.96 -6.26
CA MET A 155 4.87 1.51 -4.99
C MET A 155 4.85 2.61 -3.92
N ALA A 156 5.87 3.47 -3.87
CA ALA A 156 5.98 4.54 -2.86
C ALA A 156 4.95 5.66 -3.06
N GLY A 157 4.51 5.91 -4.30
CA GLY A 157 3.56 6.99 -4.61
C GLY A 157 4.11 8.40 -4.28
N GLY A 158 3.22 9.37 -4.17
CA GLY A 158 3.58 10.76 -3.90
C GLY A 158 4.21 11.50 -5.09
N GLU A 159 4.75 12.69 -4.82
CA GLU A 159 5.39 13.53 -5.83
C GLU A 159 6.80 13.03 -6.15
N ASN A 160 6.91 12.26 -7.23
CA ASN A 160 8.17 11.62 -7.61
C ASN A 160 8.40 11.55 -9.13
N GLU A 161 7.69 12.36 -9.92
CA GLU A 161 7.80 12.37 -11.39
C GLU A 161 9.23 12.62 -11.87
N SER A 162 9.94 13.57 -11.25
CA SER A 162 11.34 13.86 -11.56
C SER A 162 12.26 12.67 -11.30
N LEU A 163 11.96 11.88 -10.26
CA LEU A 163 12.70 10.66 -9.93
C LEU A 163 12.44 9.57 -10.97
N GLY A 164 11.18 9.42 -11.41
CA GLY A 164 10.83 8.52 -12.51
C GLY A 164 11.54 8.89 -13.82
N GLY A 165 11.60 10.19 -14.15
CA GLY A 165 12.38 10.68 -15.28
C GLY A 165 13.86 10.32 -15.19
N ALA A 166 14.48 10.48 -14.02
CA ALA A 166 15.88 10.15 -13.81
C ALA A 166 16.17 8.64 -13.90
N ILE A 167 15.28 7.79 -13.37
CA ILE A 167 15.39 6.32 -13.52
C ILE A 167 15.28 5.94 -14.99
N ALA A 168 14.29 6.48 -15.71
CA ALA A 168 14.07 6.21 -17.12
C ALA A 168 15.26 6.67 -17.98
N GLU A 169 15.85 7.83 -17.69
CA GLU A 169 17.03 8.33 -18.38
C GLU A 169 18.23 7.39 -18.21
N LEU A 170 18.54 6.99 -16.97
CA LEU A 170 19.67 6.08 -16.71
C LEU A 170 19.43 4.72 -17.36
N ARG A 171 18.21 4.19 -17.27
CA ARG A 171 17.82 2.95 -17.95
C ARG A 171 17.98 3.05 -19.46
N GLY A 172 17.58 4.18 -20.06
CA GLY A 172 17.79 4.46 -21.48
C GLY A 172 19.26 4.34 -21.87
N LYS A 173 20.15 4.99 -21.11
CA LYS A 173 21.60 4.94 -21.34
C LYS A 173 22.17 3.52 -21.21
N VAL A 174 21.75 2.76 -20.20
CA VAL A 174 22.14 1.34 -20.04
C VAL A 174 21.72 0.53 -21.26
N MET A 175 20.48 0.74 -21.74
CA MET A 175 19.97 0.04 -22.92
C MET A 175 20.69 0.44 -24.20
N ASP A 176 21.08 1.70 -24.35
CA ASP A 176 21.84 2.16 -25.51
C ASP A 176 23.22 1.49 -25.57
N VAL A 177 23.90 1.38 -24.43
CA VAL A 177 25.16 0.63 -24.32
C VAL A 177 24.96 -0.85 -24.68
N TRP A 178 23.86 -1.46 -24.22
CA TRP A 178 23.52 -2.84 -24.57
C TRP A 178 23.28 -3.01 -26.08
N ARG A 179 22.50 -2.12 -26.69
CA ARG A 179 22.25 -2.11 -28.15
C ARG A 179 23.56 -1.97 -28.92
N SER A 180 24.43 -1.06 -28.50
CA SER A 180 25.77 -0.90 -29.08
C SER A 180 26.61 -2.17 -28.95
N ALA A 181 26.54 -2.89 -27.83
CA ALA A 181 27.24 -4.18 -27.68
C ALA A 181 26.69 -5.28 -28.61
N LEU A 182 25.41 -5.21 -29.00
CA LEU A 182 24.74 -6.17 -29.88
C LEU A 182 24.68 -5.75 -31.36
N HIS A 183 25.30 -4.64 -31.78
CA HIS A 183 25.13 -4.07 -33.12
C HIS A 183 25.41 -5.05 -34.27
N ASN A 184 26.36 -5.98 -34.09
CA ASN A 184 26.72 -6.99 -35.10
C ASN A 184 25.84 -8.25 -35.07
N ASN A 185 24.84 -8.32 -34.18
CA ASN A 185 23.96 -9.47 -34.03
C ASN A 185 22.49 -9.05 -34.07
N ALA A 186 21.98 -8.85 -35.29
CA ALA A 186 20.60 -8.42 -35.55
C ALA A 186 19.54 -9.35 -34.91
N ARG A 187 19.82 -10.65 -34.83
CA ARG A 187 18.91 -11.62 -34.20
C ARG A 187 18.77 -11.37 -32.69
N HIS A 188 19.89 -11.17 -31.99
CA HIS A 188 19.87 -10.90 -30.54
C HIS A 188 19.31 -9.51 -30.23
N LEU A 189 19.59 -8.51 -31.08
CA LEU A 189 19.00 -7.19 -30.95
C LEU A 189 17.46 -7.23 -31.09
N ALA A 190 16.94 -7.94 -32.10
CA ALA A 190 15.50 -8.09 -32.28
C ALA A 190 14.83 -8.85 -31.11
N ALA A 191 15.51 -9.85 -30.55
CA ALA A 191 15.05 -10.55 -29.35
C ALA A 191 15.00 -9.62 -28.12
N LEU A 192 16.01 -8.76 -27.94
CA LEU A 192 16.04 -7.77 -26.87
C LEU A 192 14.85 -6.79 -26.97
N GLU A 193 14.64 -6.18 -28.14
CA GLU A 193 13.56 -5.19 -28.33
C GLU A 193 12.16 -5.82 -28.14
N LYS A 194 11.98 -7.06 -28.59
CA LYS A 194 10.74 -7.80 -28.35
C LYS A 194 10.53 -8.05 -26.86
N ALA A 195 11.56 -8.49 -26.14
CA ALA A 195 11.48 -8.73 -24.70
C ALA A 195 11.16 -7.44 -23.93
N GLU A 196 11.77 -6.32 -24.30
CA GLU A 196 11.54 -5.01 -23.68
C GLU A 196 10.11 -4.49 -23.93
N THR A 197 9.56 -4.72 -25.12
CA THR A 197 8.17 -4.35 -25.44
C THR A 197 7.18 -5.13 -24.57
N VAL A 198 7.34 -6.46 -24.51
CA VAL A 198 6.49 -7.33 -23.69
C VAL A 198 6.61 -6.98 -22.21
N GLN A 199 7.83 -6.73 -21.72
CA GLN A 199 8.04 -6.33 -20.33
C GLN A 199 7.36 -5.01 -20.01
N ARG A 200 7.42 -4.01 -20.90
CA ARG A 200 6.77 -2.71 -20.72
C ARG A 200 5.25 -2.82 -20.68
N GLU A 201 4.66 -3.59 -21.60
CA GLU A 201 3.21 -3.82 -21.65
C GLU A 201 2.73 -4.49 -20.36
N ARG A 202 3.43 -5.54 -19.93
CA ARG A 202 3.14 -6.23 -18.67
C ARG A 202 3.28 -5.32 -17.46
N HIS A 203 4.35 -4.51 -17.42
CA HIS A 203 4.59 -3.55 -16.35
C HIS A 203 3.48 -2.51 -16.26
N ALA A 204 3.05 -1.94 -17.38
CA ALA A 204 1.95 -0.99 -17.45
C ALA A 204 0.63 -1.58 -16.96
N ALA A 205 0.34 -2.84 -17.29
CA ALA A 205 -0.84 -3.55 -16.81
C ALA A 205 -0.79 -3.78 -15.28
N LEU A 206 0.34 -4.26 -14.76
CA LEU A 206 0.49 -4.58 -13.33
C LEU A 206 0.47 -3.36 -12.41
N TYR A 207 0.84 -2.19 -12.90
CA TYR A 207 0.89 -0.93 -12.15
C TYR A 207 -0.19 0.08 -12.58
N ALA A 208 -1.29 -0.42 -13.15
CA ALA A 208 -2.36 0.39 -13.72
C ALA A 208 -2.96 1.37 -12.69
N THR A 209 -3.20 0.93 -11.45
CA THR A 209 -3.82 1.75 -10.40
C THR A 209 -2.96 1.80 -9.14
N ASP A 210 -3.20 2.81 -8.29
CA ASP A 210 -2.48 2.95 -7.02
C ASP A 210 -2.76 1.79 -6.06
N TRP A 211 -3.96 1.22 -6.10
CA TRP A 211 -4.27 0.00 -5.36
C TRP A 211 -3.39 -1.17 -5.82
N MET A 212 -3.27 -1.41 -7.12
CA MET A 212 -2.42 -2.49 -7.65
C MET A 212 -0.94 -2.27 -7.31
N ARG A 213 -0.44 -1.03 -7.43
CA ARG A 213 0.92 -0.67 -7.04
C ARG A 213 1.22 -1.08 -5.60
N GLN A 214 0.33 -0.77 -4.68
CA GLN A 214 0.56 -1.00 -3.25
C GLN A 214 0.56 -2.48 -2.85
N LEU A 215 -0.22 -3.33 -3.53
CA LEU A 215 -0.28 -4.77 -3.23
C LEU A 215 0.98 -5.55 -3.63
N ARG A 216 1.82 -4.97 -4.50
CA ARG A 216 3.00 -5.64 -5.04
C ARG A 216 4.21 -5.59 -4.11
N SER A 217 4.15 -4.80 -3.04
CA SER A 217 5.23 -4.71 -2.06
C SER A 217 5.12 -5.82 -1.01
N HIS A 218 6.23 -6.46 -0.66
CA HIS A 218 6.32 -7.33 0.53
C HIS A 218 6.04 -6.56 1.83
N ALA A 219 6.23 -5.24 1.81
CA ALA A 219 5.85 -4.30 2.86
C ALA A 219 4.65 -3.44 2.42
N SER A 220 3.64 -4.07 1.79
CA SER A 220 2.43 -3.40 1.36
C SER A 220 1.82 -2.56 2.49
N PRO A 221 1.47 -1.28 2.25
CA PRO A 221 0.75 -0.46 3.23
C PRO A 221 -0.64 -1.00 3.53
N ILE A 222 -1.20 -1.83 2.64
CA ILE A 222 -2.52 -2.44 2.74
C ILE A 222 -2.37 -3.84 3.33
N PRO A 223 -2.84 -4.08 4.57
CA PRO A 223 -2.93 -5.42 5.14
C PRO A 223 -3.85 -6.33 4.32
N PRO A 224 -3.62 -7.66 4.31
CA PRO A 224 -4.44 -8.61 3.55
C PRO A 224 -5.95 -8.52 3.82
N GLN A 225 -6.35 -8.22 5.05
CA GLN A 225 -7.75 -8.10 5.46
C GLN A 225 -8.43 -6.82 4.93
N GLU A 226 -7.62 -5.85 4.49
CA GLU A 226 -8.06 -4.52 4.06
C GLU A 226 -8.02 -4.35 2.54
N VAL A 227 -7.53 -5.36 1.80
CA VAL A 227 -7.34 -5.32 0.34
C VAL A 227 -8.62 -4.94 -0.38
N VAL A 228 -9.73 -5.61 -0.06
CA VAL A 228 -11.02 -5.39 -0.74
C VAL A 228 -11.68 -4.09 -0.29
N ALA A 229 -11.59 -3.74 1.00
CA ALA A 229 -12.05 -2.45 1.50
C ALA A 229 -11.31 -1.30 0.80
N ALA A 230 -9.99 -1.43 0.63
CA ALA A 230 -9.16 -0.45 -0.07
C ALA A 230 -9.51 -0.35 -1.57
N LEU A 231 -9.80 -1.48 -2.23
CA LEU A 231 -10.25 -1.49 -3.63
C LEU A 231 -11.57 -0.71 -3.79
N LEU A 232 -12.57 -1.02 -2.96
CA LEU A 232 -13.89 -0.38 -2.99
C LEU A 232 -13.87 1.09 -2.53
N SER A 233 -12.76 1.55 -1.95
CA SER A 233 -12.55 2.95 -1.57
C SER A 233 -12.13 3.84 -2.74
N ASP A 234 -11.59 3.27 -3.81
CA ASP A 234 -11.24 4.03 -5.01
C ASP A 234 -12.51 4.35 -5.84
N SER A 235 -12.37 5.21 -6.86
CA SER A 235 -13.48 5.59 -7.74
C SER A 235 -13.90 4.43 -8.66
N PRO A 236 -15.13 4.45 -9.21
CA PRO A 236 -15.56 3.46 -10.20
C PRO A 236 -14.57 3.31 -11.36
N THR A 237 -14.05 4.43 -11.89
CA THR A 237 -13.08 4.46 -12.99
C THR A 237 -11.75 3.78 -12.65
N GLU A 238 -11.26 3.94 -11.42
CA GLU A 238 -10.05 3.23 -10.98
C GLU A 238 -10.32 1.74 -10.76
N ILE A 239 -11.51 1.36 -10.29
CA ILE A 239 -11.89 -0.04 -10.17
C ILE A 239 -12.01 -0.69 -11.54
N GLU A 240 -12.58 -0.03 -12.55
CA GLU A 240 -12.61 -0.52 -13.93
C GLU A 240 -11.20 -0.82 -14.47
N ARG A 241 -10.27 0.12 -14.27
CA ARG A 241 -8.87 -0.07 -14.66
C ARG A 241 -8.22 -1.25 -13.95
N ALA A 242 -8.47 -1.41 -12.66
CA ALA A 242 -7.98 -2.56 -11.89
C ALA A 242 -8.58 -3.89 -12.39
N VAL A 243 -9.90 -3.93 -12.65
CA VAL A 243 -10.59 -5.11 -13.16
C VAL A 243 -10.07 -5.49 -14.54
N ALA A 244 -9.94 -4.54 -15.46
CA ALA A 244 -9.40 -4.77 -16.80
C ALA A 244 -7.97 -5.35 -16.74
N ALA A 245 -7.12 -4.81 -15.86
CA ALA A 245 -5.76 -5.31 -15.66
C ALA A 245 -5.73 -6.73 -15.07
N LEU A 246 -6.58 -7.03 -14.09
CA LEU A 246 -6.71 -8.38 -13.51
C LEU A 246 -7.28 -9.39 -14.51
N GLN A 247 -8.20 -8.97 -15.39
CA GLN A 247 -8.77 -9.81 -16.44
C GLN A 247 -7.77 -10.13 -17.55
N ALA A 248 -6.91 -9.17 -17.90
CA ALA A 248 -5.87 -9.33 -18.92
C ALA A 248 -4.82 -10.38 -18.53
N GLU A 249 -4.64 -10.65 -17.23
CA GLU A 249 -3.62 -11.56 -16.71
C GLU A 249 -4.25 -12.85 -16.15
N PRO A 250 -4.17 -14.00 -16.86
CA PRO A 250 -4.82 -15.26 -16.45
C PRO A 250 -4.45 -15.74 -15.05
N GLN A 251 -3.23 -15.42 -14.60
CA GLN A 251 -2.73 -15.80 -13.28
C GLN A 251 -3.45 -15.07 -12.13
N LEU A 252 -4.12 -13.96 -12.43
CA LEU A 252 -4.81 -13.11 -11.46
C LEU A 252 -6.33 -13.29 -11.46
N HIS A 253 -6.87 -14.18 -12.29
CA HIS A 253 -8.32 -14.44 -12.37
C HIS A 253 -8.90 -14.90 -11.03
N SER A 254 -8.21 -15.80 -10.32
CA SER A 254 -8.63 -16.23 -8.97
C SER A 254 -8.59 -15.09 -7.95
N THR A 255 -7.68 -14.13 -8.11
CA THR A 255 -7.62 -12.94 -7.26
C THR A 255 -8.84 -12.05 -7.52
N LEU A 256 -9.23 -11.86 -8.78
CA LEU A 256 -10.43 -11.11 -9.13
C LEU A 256 -11.71 -11.78 -8.58
N GLU A 257 -11.85 -13.10 -8.71
CA GLU A 257 -12.98 -13.85 -8.15
C GLU A 257 -13.07 -13.72 -6.62
N ASN A 258 -11.91 -13.76 -5.94
CA ASN A 258 -11.84 -13.54 -4.51
C ASN A 258 -12.25 -12.10 -4.15
N CYS A 259 -11.72 -11.10 -4.85
CA CYS A 259 -12.11 -9.70 -4.63
C CYS A 259 -13.61 -9.50 -4.80
N ARG A 260 -14.23 -10.08 -5.85
CA ARG A 260 -15.67 -10.04 -6.10
C ARG A 260 -16.46 -10.65 -4.93
N SER A 261 -16.13 -11.88 -4.56
CA SER A 261 -16.83 -12.61 -3.49
C SER A 261 -16.77 -11.89 -2.14
N TYR A 262 -15.59 -11.37 -1.78
CA TYR A 262 -15.40 -10.62 -0.55
C TYR A 262 -16.05 -9.24 -0.60
N ALA A 263 -16.08 -8.58 -1.76
CA ALA A 263 -16.71 -7.27 -1.93
C ALA A 263 -18.22 -7.35 -1.64
N HIS A 264 -18.91 -8.33 -2.24
CA HIS A 264 -20.34 -8.55 -1.99
C HIS A 264 -20.63 -8.84 -0.51
N ARG A 265 -19.80 -9.67 0.14
CA ARG A 265 -19.94 -9.96 1.58
C ARG A 265 -19.77 -8.69 2.43
N LEU A 266 -18.70 -7.93 2.19
CA LEU A 266 -18.40 -6.72 2.94
C LEU A 266 -19.50 -5.67 2.77
N VAL A 267 -19.99 -5.47 1.55
CA VAL A 267 -21.09 -4.52 1.31
C VAL A 267 -22.39 -4.96 1.98
N ALA A 268 -22.70 -6.25 1.99
CA ALA A 268 -23.87 -6.78 2.69
C ALA A 268 -23.80 -6.52 4.21
N GLU A 269 -22.63 -6.74 4.82
CA GLU A 269 -22.38 -6.43 6.24
C GLU A 269 -22.56 -4.94 6.56
N VAL A 270 -22.00 -4.06 5.70
CA VAL A 270 -22.11 -2.60 5.89
C VAL A 270 -23.55 -2.11 5.71
N ARG A 271 -24.30 -2.66 4.74
CA ARG A 271 -25.72 -2.37 4.53
C ARG A 271 -26.60 -2.80 5.69
N ALA A 272 -26.31 -3.96 6.30
CA ALA A 272 -27.01 -4.40 7.50
C ALA A 272 -26.82 -3.42 8.67
N GLY A 273 -25.68 -2.72 8.72
CA GLY A 273 -25.41 -1.63 9.66
C GLY A 273 -26.03 -0.28 9.29
N ALA A 274 -26.84 -0.19 8.21
CA ALA A 274 -27.49 1.03 7.71
C ALA A 274 -26.55 2.20 7.36
N HIS A 275 -25.31 1.91 6.97
CA HIS A 275 -24.36 2.94 6.51
C HIS A 275 -24.52 3.17 5.00
N ALA A 276 -24.54 4.44 4.58
CA ALA A 276 -24.52 4.81 3.17
C ALA A 276 -23.10 4.66 2.61
N LEU A 277 -22.97 3.97 1.47
CA LEU A 277 -21.72 3.86 0.71
C LEU A 277 -21.93 4.52 -0.67
N PRO A 278 -21.13 5.54 -1.03
CA PRO A 278 -21.26 6.20 -2.32
C PRO A 278 -20.88 5.25 -3.47
N ASP A 279 -21.68 5.30 -4.53
CA ASP A 279 -21.47 4.60 -5.81
C ASP A 279 -21.30 3.07 -5.69
N ILE A 280 -21.70 2.47 -4.56
CA ILE A 280 -21.33 1.08 -4.25
C ILE A 280 -21.96 0.08 -5.22
N ASP A 281 -23.18 0.34 -5.68
CA ASP A 281 -23.86 -0.52 -6.67
C ASP A 281 -23.15 -0.52 -8.02
N GLU A 282 -22.62 0.64 -8.44
CA GLU A 282 -21.82 0.75 -9.66
C GLU A 282 -20.49 0.02 -9.51
N LYS A 283 -19.81 0.21 -8.37
CA LYS A 283 -18.55 -0.48 -8.07
C LYS A 283 -18.68 -2.01 -8.08
N LEU A 284 -19.78 -2.54 -7.52
CA LEU A 284 -20.07 -3.98 -7.55
C LEU A 284 -20.35 -4.47 -8.98
N ARG A 285 -21.14 -3.72 -9.76
CA ARG A 285 -21.42 -4.03 -11.17
C ARG A 285 -20.14 -4.14 -12.01
N ILE A 286 -19.21 -3.19 -11.83
CA ILE A 286 -17.90 -3.20 -12.48
C ILE A 286 -17.11 -4.46 -12.09
N LEU A 287 -17.08 -4.81 -10.79
CA LEU A 287 -16.41 -6.03 -10.30
C LEU A 287 -17.03 -7.31 -10.86
N ASP A 288 -18.34 -7.31 -11.09
CA ASP A 288 -19.09 -8.42 -11.69
C ASP A 288 -18.81 -8.56 -13.20
N GLY A 289 -18.29 -7.50 -13.84
CA GLY A 289 -18.00 -7.46 -15.28
C GLY A 289 -19.22 -7.12 -16.12
N GLU A 290 -20.26 -6.56 -15.50
CA GLU A 290 -21.49 -6.12 -16.15
C GLU A 290 -21.29 -4.69 -16.67
N TYR A 291 -20.56 -4.54 -17.77
CA TYR A 291 -20.43 -3.24 -18.44
C TYR A 291 -21.76 -2.88 -19.13
N SER A 292 -22.26 -1.65 -18.90
CA SER A 292 -23.30 -1.02 -19.73
C SER A 292 -22.66 -0.26 -20.89
#